data_AF-A0A0C2V750-F1
#
_entry.id   AF-A0A0C2V750-F1
#
_cell.length_a   1.000
_cell.length_b   1.000
_cell.length_c   1.000
_cell.angle_alpha   90.00
_cell.angle_beta   90.00
_cell.angle_gamma   90.00
#
_symmetry.space_group_name_H-M   'P 1'
#
loop_
_entity.id
_entity.type
_entity.pdbx_description
1 polymer ?
#
loop_
_entity_poly.entity_id
_entity_poly.type
_entity_poly.pdbx_seq_one_letter_code
_entity_poly.pdbx_strand_id
1 'polypeptide(L)'
;MSEQSAEVQSQINLIKQVVVGKSHYRPYKRSSLMVWGVLSVVLILFPPMVLQHFGLGAMGLFLVVFLGIGIGFEVLTFRRTNKRHEITATPTQRFITTFWILGSIFSLLVTVYATKYEHIELIYPMWIFTVGLTNFLIGFFFDSKAKAIGLVSIAAAFGVLIATLFVDGMTAYTFGKYTALLFLSGSTIAMGFYMPREEARV
;
A
#
# COMPACT_ATOMS: atom_id res chain seq x y z
N MET A 1 -18.12 40.39 8.45
CA MET A 1 -17.70 39.26 9.32
C MET A 1 -16.53 39.75 10.15
N SER A 2 -16.70 39.88 11.46
CA SER A 2 -15.69 40.44 12.38
C SER A 2 -14.56 39.43 12.64
N GLU A 3 -13.34 39.93 12.86
CA GLU A 3 -12.16 39.11 13.24
C GLU A 3 -12.45 38.17 14.42
N GLN A 4 -13.22 38.63 15.40
CA GLN A 4 -13.68 37.83 16.53
C GLN A 4 -14.48 36.58 16.11
N SER A 5 -15.29 36.67 15.06
CA SER A 5 -16.05 35.50 14.57
C SER A 5 -15.12 34.46 13.94
N ALA A 6 -14.00 34.87 13.33
CA ALA A 6 -13.02 33.96 12.76
C ALA A 6 -12.16 33.30 13.85
N GLU A 7 -11.81 34.07 14.88
CA GLU A 7 -10.99 33.61 16.02
C GLU A 7 -11.76 32.63 16.90
N VAL A 8 -13.04 32.89 17.17
CA VAL A 8 -13.94 31.97 17.87
C VAL A 8 -14.14 30.69 17.06
N GLN A 9 -14.29 30.77 15.74
CA GLN A 9 -14.40 29.59 14.89
C GLN A 9 -13.11 28.74 14.89
N SER A 10 -11.95 29.41 14.92
CA SER A 10 -10.64 28.76 15.05
C SER A 10 -10.51 28.01 16.38
N GLN A 11 -10.86 28.65 17.49
CA GLN A 11 -10.82 28.02 18.81
C GLN A 11 -11.82 26.87 18.93
N ILE A 12 -13.03 26.99 18.40
CA ILE A 12 -14.01 25.90 18.36
C ILE A 12 -13.50 24.72 17.53
N ASN A 13 -12.81 24.96 16.41
CA ASN A 13 -12.20 23.89 15.61
C ASN A 13 -11.05 23.20 16.36
N LEU A 14 -10.28 23.95 17.13
CA LEU A 14 -9.17 23.45 17.94
C LEU A 14 -9.70 22.62 19.13
N ILE A 15 -10.75 23.09 19.80
CA ILE A 15 -11.45 22.34 20.86
C ILE A 15 -12.12 21.09 20.28
N LYS A 16 -12.77 21.17 19.11
CA LYS A 16 -13.31 19.99 18.41
C LYS A 16 -12.20 19.01 17.98
N GLN A 17 -10.97 19.45 17.76
CA GLN A 17 -9.83 18.57 17.53
C GLN A 17 -9.31 17.88 18.79
N VAL A 18 -9.45 18.52 19.95
CA VAL A 18 -9.01 17.99 21.25
C VAL A 18 -10.08 17.10 21.89
N VAL A 19 -11.36 17.47 21.80
CA VAL A 19 -12.50 16.80 22.46
C VAL A 19 -13.02 15.60 21.67
N VAL A 20 -13.17 15.73 20.35
CA VAL A 20 -13.30 14.55 19.49
C VAL A 20 -11.89 14.02 19.38
N GLY A 21 -11.60 12.80 19.84
CA GLY A 21 -10.28 12.16 19.75
C GLY A 21 -9.80 11.97 18.30
N LYS A 22 -9.61 13.05 17.55
CA LYS A 22 -9.18 13.11 16.15
C LYS A 22 -7.72 12.69 16.01
N SER A 23 -6.96 12.65 17.11
CA SER A 23 -5.65 12.00 17.21
C SER A 23 -5.71 10.48 16.96
N HIS A 24 -6.89 9.87 17.06
CA HIS A 24 -7.13 8.44 16.78
C HIS A 24 -7.98 8.20 15.54
N TYR A 25 -8.25 9.22 14.73
CA TYR A 25 -9.06 9.07 13.53
C TYR A 25 -8.35 8.20 12.48
N ARG A 26 -9.00 7.09 12.08
CA ARG A 26 -8.47 6.03 11.22
C ARG A 26 -9.16 6.04 9.85
N PRO A 27 -8.66 6.79 8.85
CA PRO A 27 -9.33 6.92 7.54
C PRO A 27 -8.95 5.85 6.52
N TYR A 28 -8.35 4.73 6.93
CA TYR A 28 -7.95 3.74 5.94
C TYR A 28 -9.19 3.01 5.43
N LYS A 29 -9.63 3.41 4.24
CA LYS A 29 -10.84 2.88 3.65
C LYS A 29 -10.59 1.48 3.12
N ARG A 30 -11.42 0.55 3.57
CA ARG A 30 -11.47 -0.83 3.06
C ARG A 30 -11.54 -0.91 1.53
N SER A 31 -12.28 0.02 0.91
CA SER A 31 -12.37 0.08 -0.56
C SER A 31 -11.04 0.36 -1.24
N SER A 32 -10.15 1.13 -0.61
CA SER A 32 -8.82 1.39 -1.16
C SER A 32 -7.97 0.13 -1.15
N LEU A 33 -7.97 -0.60 -0.03
CA LEU A 33 -7.27 -1.88 0.08
C LEU A 33 -7.79 -2.91 -0.93
N MET A 34 -9.10 -2.95 -1.19
CA MET A 34 -9.66 -3.82 -2.23
C MET A 34 -9.15 -3.45 -3.63
N VAL A 35 -9.11 -2.15 -3.97
CA VAL A 35 -8.57 -1.67 -5.25
C VAL A 35 -7.10 -2.05 -5.39
N TRP A 36 -6.30 -1.91 -4.33
CA TRP A 36 -4.90 -2.34 -4.33
C TRP A 36 -4.72 -3.85 -4.44
N GLY A 37 -5.59 -4.63 -3.81
CA GLY A 37 -5.64 -6.08 -4.01
C GLY A 37 -5.85 -6.45 -5.47
N VAL A 38 -6.87 -5.86 -6.12
CA VAL A 38 -7.15 -6.10 -7.55
C VAL A 38 -6.01 -5.62 -8.44
N LEU A 39 -5.49 -4.42 -8.19
CA LEU A 39 -4.37 -3.85 -8.94
C LEU A 39 -3.13 -4.74 -8.84
N SER A 40 -2.87 -5.33 -7.68
CA SER A 40 -1.74 -6.24 -7.49
C SER A 40 -1.86 -7.51 -8.34
N VAL A 41 -3.06 -8.05 -8.53
CA VAL A 41 -3.28 -9.20 -9.43
C VAL A 41 -2.90 -8.82 -10.86
N VAL A 42 -3.34 -7.65 -11.32
CA VAL A 42 -2.99 -7.14 -12.65
C VAL A 42 -1.47 -6.95 -12.78
N LEU A 43 -0.84 -6.32 -11.79
CA LEU A 43 0.60 -6.08 -11.76
C LEU A 43 1.42 -7.37 -11.65
N ILE A 44 0.88 -8.48 -11.17
CA ILE A 44 1.61 -9.76 -11.11
C ILE A 44 1.47 -10.56 -12.40
N LEU A 45 0.28 -10.52 -13.03
CA LEU A 45 -0.03 -11.38 -14.18
C LEU A 45 0.44 -10.81 -15.51
N PHE A 46 0.33 -9.49 -15.72
CA PHE A 46 0.48 -8.88 -17.04
C PHE A 46 1.88 -8.36 -17.39
N PRO A 47 2.72 -7.85 -16.47
CA PRO A 47 4.06 -7.38 -16.85
C PRO A 47 4.93 -8.38 -17.59
N PRO A 48 4.92 -9.70 -17.29
CA PRO A 48 5.69 -10.68 -18.06
C PRO A 48 5.22 -10.75 -19.53
N MET A 49 3.91 -10.66 -19.76
CA MET A 49 3.33 -10.64 -21.10
C MET A 49 3.71 -9.35 -21.85
N VAL A 50 3.68 -8.21 -21.16
CA VAL A 50 4.09 -6.93 -21.74
C VAL A 50 5.59 -6.95 -22.09
N LEU A 51 6.41 -7.50 -21.22
CA LEU A 51 7.86 -7.64 -21.44
C LEU A 51 8.16 -8.50 -22.67
N GLN A 52 7.48 -9.66 -22.79
CA GLN A 52 7.69 -10.59 -23.91
C GLN A 52 7.26 -10.02 -25.27
N HIS A 53 6.19 -9.23 -25.32
CA HIS A 53 5.62 -8.74 -26.59
C HIS A 53 6.08 -7.34 -26.97
N PHE A 54 6.39 -6.48 -26.00
CA PHE A 54 6.66 -5.06 -26.23
C PHE A 54 8.00 -4.57 -25.63
N GLY A 55 8.71 -5.43 -24.89
CA GLY A 55 10.02 -5.13 -24.33
C GLY A 55 9.99 -4.30 -23.04
N LEU A 56 11.19 -4.01 -22.52
CA LEU A 56 11.41 -3.39 -21.20
C LEU A 56 10.78 -2.00 -21.08
N GLY A 57 10.85 -1.18 -22.14
CA GLY A 57 10.30 0.18 -22.13
C GLY A 57 8.79 0.21 -21.95
N ALA A 58 8.07 -0.65 -22.67
CA ALA A 58 6.63 -0.78 -22.56
C ALA A 58 6.21 -1.37 -21.20
N MET A 59 6.97 -2.34 -20.66
CA MET A 59 6.74 -2.86 -19.32
C MET A 59 6.91 -1.77 -18.25
N GLY A 60 7.97 -0.95 -18.35
CA GLY A 60 8.17 0.20 -17.47
C GLY A 60 7.00 1.17 -17.50
N LEU A 61 6.55 1.56 -18.70
CA LEU A 61 5.38 2.44 -18.87
C LEU A 61 4.10 1.83 -18.28
N PHE A 62 3.86 0.54 -18.53
CA PHE A 62 2.73 -0.20 -17.97
C PHE A 62 2.72 -0.12 -16.43
N LEU A 63 3.86 -0.41 -15.79
CA LEU A 63 3.97 -0.35 -14.33
C LEU A 63 3.73 1.07 -13.80
N VAL A 64 4.28 2.11 -14.44
CA VAL A 64 4.07 3.52 -14.06
C VAL A 64 2.59 3.89 -14.13
N VAL A 65 1.90 3.52 -15.22
CA VAL A 65 0.48 3.86 -15.42
C VAL A 65 -0.38 3.21 -14.33
N PHE A 66 -0.23 1.90 -14.10
CA PHE A 66 -1.05 1.19 -13.12
C PHE A 66 -0.75 1.63 -11.68
N LEU A 67 0.52 1.86 -11.32
CA LEU A 67 0.86 2.45 -10.02
C LEU A 67 0.32 3.88 -9.86
N GLY A 68 0.36 4.68 -10.92
CA GLY A 68 -0.23 6.02 -10.95
C GLY A 68 -1.74 6.00 -10.68
N ILE A 69 -2.46 5.05 -11.26
CA ILE A 69 -3.89 4.83 -10.99
C ILE A 69 -4.12 4.49 -9.52
N GLY A 70 -3.34 3.55 -8.97
CA GLY A 70 -3.44 3.17 -7.57
C GLY A 70 -3.18 4.34 -6.61
N ILE A 71 -2.07 5.06 -6.81
CA ILE A 71 -1.70 6.22 -5.98
C ILE A 71 -2.75 7.32 -6.10
N GLY A 72 -3.21 7.61 -7.32
CA GLY A 72 -4.27 8.58 -7.57
C GLY A 72 -5.56 8.22 -6.82
N PHE A 73 -5.96 6.95 -6.85
CA PHE A 73 -7.13 6.47 -6.12
C PHE A 73 -6.98 6.61 -4.60
N GLU A 74 -5.82 6.28 -4.04
CA GLU A 74 -5.52 6.44 -2.61
C GLU A 74 -5.60 7.91 -2.19
N VAL A 75 -4.93 8.80 -2.92
CA VAL A 75 -4.93 10.24 -2.62
C VAL A 75 -6.35 10.82 -2.73
N LEU A 76 -7.13 10.41 -3.73
CA LEU A 76 -8.51 10.87 -3.90
C LEU A 76 -9.44 10.37 -2.79
N THR A 77 -9.34 9.08 -2.42
CA THR A 77 -10.14 8.50 -1.34
C THR A 77 -9.79 9.14 0.00
N PHE A 78 -8.50 9.30 0.30
CA PHE A 78 -8.01 9.98 1.49
C PHE A 78 -8.51 11.44 1.58
N ARG A 79 -8.39 12.22 0.50
CA ARG A 79 -8.90 13.60 0.44
C ARG A 79 -10.41 13.67 0.65
N ARG A 80 -11.17 12.77 0.03
CA ARG A 80 -12.63 12.72 0.19
C ARG A 80 -13.02 12.37 1.64
N THR A 81 -12.33 11.42 2.26
CA THR A 81 -12.60 11.02 3.65
C THR A 81 -12.32 12.15 4.63
N ASN A 82 -11.20 12.87 4.47
CA ASN A 82 -10.86 14.00 5.34
C ASN A 82 -11.84 15.16 5.21
N LYS A 83 -12.29 15.47 3.97
CA LYS A 83 -13.34 16.48 3.74
C LYS A 83 -14.65 16.11 4.42
N ARG A 84 -15.07 14.84 4.34
CA ARG A 84 -16.33 14.36 4.95
C ARG A 84 -16.35 14.49 6.47
N HIS A 85 -15.20 14.40 7.12
CA HIS A 85 -15.09 14.45 8.57
C HIS A 85 -14.58 15.80 9.09
N GLU A 86 -14.43 16.80 8.20
CA GLU A 86 -13.91 18.13 8.52
C GLU A 86 -12.62 18.05 9.35
N ILE A 87 -11.69 17.22 8.89
CA ILE A 87 -10.38 17.04 9.53
C ILE A 87 -9.25 17.39 8.57
N THR A 88 -8.17 17.90 9.15
CA THR A 88 -6.87 17.96 8.50
C THR A 88 -6.15 16.62 8.64
N ALA A 89 -5.36 16.26 7.63
CA ALA A 89 -4.58 15.02 7.64
C ALA A 89 -3.60 15.00 8.83
N THR A 90 -3.69 13.97 9.68
CA THR A 90 -2.83 13.82 10.86
C THR A 90 -1.38 13.51 10.45
N PRO A 91 -0.38 13.78 11.31
CA PRO A 91 1.02 13.45 11.01
C PRO A 91 1.22 11.97 10.64
N THR A 92 0.57 11.06 11.37
CA THR A 92 0.61 9.62 11.11
C THR A 92 0.04 9.26 9.74
N GLN A 93 -1.07 9.87 9.34
CA GLN A 93 -1.66 9.63 8.02
C GLN A 93 -0.75 10.12 6.90
N ARG A 94 -0.12 11.30 7.06
CA ARG A 94 0.85 11.82 6.10
C ARG A 94 2.06 10.88 6.01
N PHE A 95 2.59 10.43 7.14
CA PHE A 95 3.70 9.48 7.18
C PHE A 95 3.37 8.19 6.42
N ILE A 96 2.24 7.55 6.72
CA ILE A 96 1.84 6.29 6.08
C ILE A 96 1.65 6.49 4.57
N THR A 97 0.96 7.55 4.16
CA THR A 97 0.71 7.84 2.73
C THR A 97 2.03 8.08 1.99
N THR A 98 2.92 8.91 2.55
CA THR A 98 4.23 9.19 1.96
C THR A 98 5.10 7.95 1.90
N PHE A 99 5.17 7.18 2.98
CA PHE A 99 5.94 5.94 3.05
C PHE A 99 5.52 4.97 1.95
N TRP A 100 4.22 4.83 1.76
CA TRP A 100 3.69 3.90 0.78
C TRP A 100 3.86 4.38 -0.68
N ILE A 101 3.75 5.68 -0.94
CA ILE A 101 4.10 6.26 -2.25
C ILE A 101 5.59 5.99 -2.55
N LEU A 102 6.47 6.26 -1.59
CA LEU A 102 7.90 6.01 -1.75
C LEU A 102 8.20 4.52 -1.92
N GLY A 103 7.56 3.64 -1.15
CA GLY A 103 7.68 2.19 -1.28
C GLY A 103 7.21 1.67 -2.64
N SER A 104 6.13 2.25 -3.19
CA SER A 104 5.63 1.93 -4.53
C SER A 104 6.61 2.34 -5.63
N ILE A 105 7.18 3.55 -5.53
CA ILE A 105 8.20 4.04 -6.46
C ILE A 105 9.47 3.18 -6.36
N PHE A 106 9.92 2.88 -5.14
CA PHE A 106 11.08 2.02 -4.90
C PHE A 106 10.87 0.62 -5.50
N SER A 107 9.69 0.01 -5.30
CA SER A 107 9.35 -1.29 -5.88
C SER A 107 9.41 -1.27 -7.40
N LEU A 108 8.94 -0.19 -8.04
CA LEU A 108 9.06 -0.02 -9.49
C LEU A 108 10.51 0.06 -9.95
N LEU A 109 11.34 0.88 -9.29
CA LEU A 109 12.75 1.01 -9.64
C LEU A 109 13.49 -0.31 -9.50
N VAL A 110 13.25 -1.05 -8.42
CA VAL A 110 13.81 -2.39 -8.21
C VAL A 110 13.33 -3.35 -9.29
N THR A 111 12.07 -3.28 -9.71
CA THR A 111 11.53 -4.14 -10.78
C THR A 111 12.24 -3.88 -12.12
N VAL A 112 12.40 -2.62 -12.50
CA VAL A 112 13.09 -2.24 -13.74
C VAL A 112 14.55 -2.65 -13.68
N TYR A 113 15.22 -2.41 -12.54
CA TYR A 113 16.60 -2.83 -12.33
C TYR A 113 16.76 -4.35 -12.43
N ALA A 114 15.98 -5.11 -11.65
CA ALA A 114 16.01 -6.56 -11.63
C ALA A 114 15.76 -7.15 -13.03
N THR A 115 14.81 -6.60 -13.77
CA THR A 115 14.53 -7.05 -15.14
C THR A 115 15.68 -6.72 -16.10
N LYS A 116 16.28 -5.54 -16.00
CA LYS A 116 17.40 -5.12 -16.85
C LYS A 116 18.63 -6.03 -16.68
N TYR A 117 18.86 -6.51 -15.46
CA TYR A 117 20.00 -7.38 -15.12
C TYR A 117 19.61 -8.86 -15.00
N GLU A 118 18.47 -9.27 -15.56
CA GLU A 118 18.02 -10.67 -15.62
C GLU A 118 17.79 -11.35 -14.26
N HIS A 119 17.63 -10.57 -13.18
CA HIS A 119 17.33 -11.04 -11.82
C HIS A 119 15.82 -11.06 -11.53
N ILE A 120 15.04 -11.60 -12.47
CA ILE A 120 13.57 -11.50 -12.47
C ILE A 120 12.97 -12.25 -11.25
N GLU A 121 13.65 -13.27 -10.76
CA GLU A 121 13.32 -14.03 -9.55
C GLU A 121 13.27 -13.18 -8.27
N LEU A 122 13.97 -12.04 -8.23
CA LEU A 122 14.01 -11.14 -7.08
C LEU A 122 12.82 -10.17 -7.02
N ILE A 123 12.06 -10.02 -8.11
CA ILE A 123 10.97 -9.04 -8.20
C ILE A 123 9.89 -9.35 -7.17
N TYR A 124 9.39 -10.58 -7.16
CA TYR A 124 8.29 -11.00 -6.30
C TYR A 124 8.62 -10.99 -4.80
N PRO A 125 9.74 -11.53 -4.30
CA PRO A 125 10.08 -11.39 -2.89
C PRO A 125 10.21 -9.92 -2.46
N MET A 126 10.75 -9.05 -3.32
CA MET A 126 10.85 -7.61 -3.02
C MET A 126 9.47 -6.93 -2.94
N TRP A 127 8.53 -7.30 -3.82
CA TRP A 127 7.16 -6.78 -3.76
C TRP A 127 6.44 -7.24 -2.49
N ILE A 128 6.52 -8.53 -2.18
CA ILE A 128 5.92 -9.11 -0.97
C ILE A 128 6.49 -8.42 0.27
N PHE A 129 7.81 -8.22 0.32
CA PHE A 129 8.48 -7.54 1.43
C PHE A 129 7.96 -6.10 1.60
N THR A 130 7.93 -5.32 0.53
CA THR A 130 7.53 -3.90 0.58
C THR A 130 6.08 -3.73 1.04
N VAL A 131 5.17 -4.57 0.54
CA VAL A 131 3.77 -4.57 1.00
C VAL A 131 3.65 -5.09 2.42
N GLY A 132 4.37 -6.16 2.78
CA GLY A 132 4.42 -6.68 4.15
C GLY A 132 4.89 -5.64 5.16
N LEU A 133 5.92 -4.85 4.81
CA LEU A 133 6.43 -3.75 5.63
C LEU A 133 5.40 -2.62 5.78
N THR A 134 4.74 -2.22 4.70
CA THR A 134 3.66 -1.23 4.76
C THR A 134 2.53 -1.70 5.67
N ASN A 135 2.09 -2.94 5.46
CA ASN A 135 1.07 -3.62 6.23
C ASN A 135 1.41 -3.67 7.72
N PHE A 136 2.67 -3.97 8.05
CA PHE A 136 3.17 -3.95 9.41
C PHE A 136 3.09 -2.54 10.02
N LEU A 137 3.56 -1.50 9.30
CA LEU A 137 3.53 -0.12 9.78
C LEU A 137 2.10 0.37 10.02
N ILE A 138 1.19 0.09 9.10
CA ILE A 138 -0.24 0.39 9.27
C ILE A 138 -0.77 -0.33 10.54
N GLY A 139 -0.48 -1.63 10.68
CA GLY A 139 -0.88 -2.40 11.85
C GLY A 139 -0.30 -1.89 13.17
N PHE A 140 0.93 -1.38 13.14
CA PHE A 140 1.64 -0.80 14.28
C PHE A 140 1.01 0.53 14.71
N PHE A 141 0.80 1.46 13.78
CA PHE A 141 0.23 2.78 14.10
C PHE A 141 -1.26 2.74 14.48
N PHE A 142 -2.02 1.78 13.96
CA PHE A 142 -3.44 1.63 14.27
C PHE A 142 -3.72 0.53 15.32
N ASP A 143 -2.69 -0.01 15.96
CA ASP A 143 -2.74 -1.17 16.87
C ASP A 143 -3.81 -2.20 16.48
N SER A 144 -3.63 -2.80 15.31
CA SER A 144 -4.59 -3.74 14.73
C SER A 144 -3.92 -5.06 14.37
N LYS A 145 -4.74 -6.10 14.18
CA LYS A 145 -4.27 -7.43 13.76
C LYS A 145 -3.53 -7.42 12.41
N ALA A 146 -3.63 -6.33 11.66
CA ALA A 146 -2.83 -6.05 10.47
C ALA A 146 -1.31 -6.21 10.69
N LYS A 147 -0.80 -5.96 11.92
CA LYS A 147 0.62 -6.14 12.23
C LYS A 147 1.10 -7.58 12.05
N ALA A 148 0.26 -8.56 12.42
CA ALA A 148 0.54 -9.98 12.22
C ALA A 148 0.54 -10.34 10.73
N ILE A 149 -0.39 -9.79 9.95
CA ILE A 149 -0.47 -10.00 8.49
C ILE A 149 0.79 -9.46 7.80
N GLY A 150 1.25 -8.27 8.22
CA GLY A 150 2.51 -7.68 7.75
C GLY A 150 3.71 -8.58 8.03
N LEU A 151 3.86 -9.04 9.28
CA LEU A 151 4.95 -9.96 9.67
C LEU A 151 4.94 -11.27 8.89
N VAL A 152 3.77 -11.89 8.71
CA VAL A 152 3.66 -13.13 7.93
C VAL A 152 4.05 -12.89 6.47
N SER A 153 3.66 -11.75 5.89
CA SER A 153 4.04 -11.39 4.51
C SER A 153 5.56 -11.19 4.39
N ILE A 154 6.19 -10.50 5.36
CA ILE A 154 7.64 -10.33 5.41
C ILE A 154 8.35 -11.70 5.52
N ALA A 155 7.86 -12.59 6.39
CA ALA A 155 8.41 -13.93 6.53
C ALA A 155 8.28 -14.74 5.22
N ALA A 156 7.15 -14.63 4.53
CA ALA A 156 6.95 -15.25 3.22
C ALA A 156 7.91 -14.68 2.17
N ALA A 157 8.18 -13.37 2.17
CA ALA A 157 9.17 -12.76 1.29
C ALA A 157 10.58 -13.35 1.49
N PHE A 158 11.01 -13.50 2.75
CA PHE A 158 12.27 -14.15 3.06
C PHE A 158 12.28 -15.62 2.65
N GLY A 159 11.19 -16.36 2.85
CA GLY A 159 11.07 -17.74 2.39
C GLY A 159 11.24 -17.88 0.87
N VAL A 160 10.62 -16.99 0.10
CA VAL A 160 10.79 -16.93 -1.37
C VAL A 160 12.23 -16.56 -1.73
N LEU A 161 12.83 -15.57 -1.07
CA LEU A 161 14.21 -15.16 -1.32
C LEU A 161 15.22 -16.27 -1.01
N ILE A 162 14.99 -17.04 0.06
CA ILE A 162 15.82 -18.21 0.36
C ILE A 162 15.62 -19.25 -0.75
N ALA A 163 14.38 -19.52 -1.16
CA ALA A 163 14.11 -20.47 -2.23
C ALA A 163 14.81 -20.08 -3.55
N THR A 164 14.93 -18.78 -3.87
CA THR A 164 15.66 -18.33 -5.07
C THR A 164 17.16 -18.64 -5.04
N LEU A 165 17.75 -18.93 -3.87
CA LEU A 165 19.17 -19.31 -3.75
C LEU A 165 19.43 -20.80 -4.00
N PHE A 166 18.41 -21.65 -3.84
CA PHE A 166 18.54 -23.11 -3.88
C PHE A 166 17.79 -23.78 -5.03
N VAL A 167 17.01 -23.00 -5.79
CA VAL A 167 16.13 -23.50 -6.85
C VAL A 167 16.43 -22.74 -8.14
N ASP A 168 16.40 -23.45 -9.27
CA ASP A 168 16.62 -22.85 -10.59
C ASP A 168 15.71 -21.64 -10.85
N GLY A 169 16.23 -20.62 -11.53
CA GLY A 169 15.61 -19.30 -11.67
C GLY A 169 14.17 -19.31 -12.20
N MET A 170 13.84 -20.18 -13.15
CA MET A 170 12.47 -20.30 -13.68
C MET A 170 11.47 -20.87 -12.67
N THR A 171 11.91 -21.85 -11.87
CA THR A 171 11.10 -22.47 -10.83
C THR A 171 10.94 -21.51 -9.65
N ALA A 172 12.03 -20.82 -9.27
CA ALA A 172 12.03 -19.77 -8.26
C ALA A 172 11.11 -18.60 -8.64
N TYR A 173 11.18 -18.13 -9.89
CA TYR A 173 10.30 -17.09 -10.42
C TYR A 173 8.82 -17.50 -10.37
N THR A 174 8.49 -18.71 -10.80
CA THR A 174 7.12 -19.22 -10.80
C THR A 174 6.58 -19.37 -9.38
N PHE A 175 7.37 -19.93 -8.47
CA PHE A 175 7.03 -20.02 -7.05
C PHE A 175 6.83 -18.65 -6.42
N GLY A 176 7.74 -17.71 -6.70
CA GLY A 176 7.65 -16.32 -6.27
C GLY A 176 6.38 -15.64 -6.77
N LYS A 177 5.99 -15.86 -8.04
CA LYS A 177 4.79 -15.30 -8.65
C LYS A 177 3.51 -15.74 -7.93
N TYR A 178 3.36 -17.03 -7.67
CA TYR A 178 2.16 -17.55 -6.99
C TYR A 178 2.12 -17.16 -5.51
N THR A 179 3.28 -17.13 -4.85
CA THR A 179 3.40 -16.61 -3.49
C THR A 179 3.05 -15.12 -3.43
N ALA A 180 3.49 -14.35 -4.43
CA ALA A 180 3.12 -12.96 -4.61
C ALA A 180 1.62 -12.79 -4.81
N LEU A 181 0.96 -13.61 -5.62
CA LEU A 181 -0.50 -13.56 -5.76
C LEU A 181 -1.17 -13.74 -4.40
N LEU A 182 -0.77 -14.74 -3.62
CA LEU A 182 -1.37 -15.02 -2.32
C LEU A 182 -1.11 -13.91 -1.30
N PHE A 183 0.12 -13.42 -1.20
CA PHE A 183 0.52 -12.47 -0.16
C PHE A 183 0.37 -11.00 -0.55
N LEU A 184 0.39 -10.61 -1.82
CA LEU A 184 0.12 -9.22 -2.23
C LEU A 184 -1.37 -8.97 -2.40
N SER A 185 -2.09 -9.88 -3.06
CA SER A 185 -3.53 -9.71 -3.26
C SER A 185 -4.32 -10.17 -2.03
N GLY A 186 -4.04 -11.39 -1.53
CA GLY A 186 -4.77 -11.97 -0.40
C GLY A 186 -4.53 -11.22 0.90
N SER A 187 -3.29 -10.82 1.20
CA SER A 187 -3.01 -10.10 2.46
C SER A 187 -3.59 -8.68 2.46
N THR A 188 -3.52 -7.97 1.32
CA THR A 188 -4.09 -6.62 1.18
C THR A 188 -5.62 -6.67 1.24
N ILE A 189 -6.24 -7.69 0.63
CA ILE A 189 -7.69 -7.91 0.77
C ILE A 189 -8.04 -8.26 2.21
N ALA A 190 -7.30 -9.18 2.84
CA ALA A 190 -7.52 -9.59 4.23
C ALA A 190 -7.38 -8.39 5.19
N MET A 191 -6.43 -7.49 4.97
CA MET A 191 -6.34 -6.23 5.72
C MET A 191 -7.64 -5.46 5.71
N GLY A 192 -8.31 -5.39 4.56
CA GLY A 192 -9.62 -4.76 4.45
C GLY A 192 -10.66 -5.35 5.41
N PHE A 193 -10.57 -6.64 5.75
CA PHE A 193 -11.46 -7.28 6.75
C PHE A 193 -11.01 -7.04 8.20
N TYR A 194 -9.70 -6.94 8.45
CA TYR A 194 -9.14 -6.81 9.80
C TYR A 194 -8.95 -5.38 10.28
N MET A 195 -9.09 -4.39 9.39
CA MET A 195 -9.13 -3.00 9.80
C MET A 195 -10.45 -2.70 10.54
N PRO A 196 -10.38 -1.90 11.63
CA PRO A 196 -11.58 -1.44 12.32
C PRO A 196 -12.52 -0.77 11.30
N ARG A 197 -13.82 -1.06 11.39
CA ARG A 197 -14.82 -0.31 10.62
C ARG A 197 -14.70 1.18 11.00
N GLU A 198 -15.03 2.07 10.08
CA GLU A 198 -15.29 3.49 10.37
C GLU A 198 -16.46 3.57 11.37
N GLU A 199 -16.20 3.28 12.65
CA GLU A 199 -17.09 3.65 13.74
C GLU A 199 -16.83 5.13 14.00
N ALA A 200 -17.49 5.98 13.21
CA ALA A 200 -17.89 7.28 13.71
C ALA A 200 -18.87 7.01 14.85
N ARG A 201 -18.37 6.79 16.07
CA ARG A 201 -19.19 7.00 17.25
C ARG A 201 -19.41 8.51 17.34
N VAL A 202 -20.58 8.91 16.82
CA VAL A 202 -21.21 10.18 17.13
C VAL A 202 -21.48 10.24 18.62
#